data_AF-A0A432KQV8-F1
#
_entry.id   AF-A0A432KQV8-F1
#
_cell.length_a   1.000
_cell.length_b   1.000
_cell.length_c   1.000
_cell.angle_alpha   90.00
_cell.angle_beta   90.00
_cell.angle_gamma   90.00
#
_symmetry.space_group_name_H-M   'P 1'
#
loop_
_entity.id
_entity.type
_entity.pdbx_description
1 polymer ?
#
loop_
_entity_poly.entity_id
_entity_poly.type
_entity_poly.pdbx_seq_one_letter_code
_entity_poly.pdbx_strand_id
1 'polypeptide(L)'
;MQGYLKKIGNSTTKFDNSCFPFMLRKLLLLLFSILTIAVLLVPSRSDYFQRLKYDFGEVHQSSSLNAQLLMEMGNYTYQNRLIFSQFEYKFGNISVSYYGFFNIIIFKKSKIKRAISPNITV
;
A
#
# COMPACT_ATOMS: atom_id res chain seq x y z
N MET A 1 -13.41 9.53 -78.99
CA MET A 1 -12.42 10.40 -78.32
C MET A 1 -13.22 11.45 -77.55
N GLN A 2 -12.83 11.79 -76.30
CA GLN A 2 -13.63 12.43 -75.23
C GLN A 2 -14.52 11.41 -74.49
N GLY A 3 -14.46 11.23 -73.17
CA GLY A 3 -13.79 11.96 -72.11
C GLY A 3 -14.70 11.95 -70.88
N TYR A 4 -14.69 10.86 -70.10
CA TYR A 4 -15.45 10.75 -68.85
C TYR A 4 -14.50 10.46 -67.68
N LEU A 5 -13.94 11.53 -67.10
CA LEU A 5 -13.32 11.50 -65.78
C LEU A 5 -14.19 12.33 -64.85
N LYS A 6 -15.12 11.66 -64.13
CA LYS A 6 -15.93 12.31 -63.10
C LYS A 6 -15.38 11.97 -61.72
N LYS A 7 -14.45 12.84 -61.30
CA LYS A 7 -14.26 13.40 -59.95
C LYS A 7 -14.58 12.47 -58.77
N ILE A 8 -13.56 11.76 -58.30
CA ILE A 8 -13.54 11.13 -56.96
C ILE A 8 -13.49 12.26 -55.94
N GLY A 9 -14.58 12.46 -55.21
CA GLY A 9 -14.65 13.42 -54.12
C GLY A 9 -13.80 12.94 -52.95
N ASN A 10 -12.68 13.62 -52.69
CA ASN A 10 -11.96 13.48 -51.43
C ASN A 10 -12.83 14.04 -50.30
N SER A 11 -13.54 13.15 -49.60
CA SER A 11 -14.16 13.47 -48.33
C SER A 11 -13.04 13.54 -47.27
N THR A 12 -12.46 14.72 -47.10
CA THR A 12 -11.57 15.00 -45.98
C THR A 12 -12.38 14.91 -44.69
N THR A 13 -12.25 13.80 -43.98
CA THR A 13 -12.72 13.63 -42.61
C THR A 13 -11.99 14.62 -41.73
N LYS A 14 -12.67 15.74 -41.45
CA LYS A 14 -12.21 16.74 -40.48
C LYS A 14 -12.36 16.11 -39.09
N PHE A 15 -11.27 15.56 -38.56
CA PHE A 15 -11.20 15.16 -37.15
C PHE A 15 -11.16 16.44 -36.31
N ASP A 16 -12.32 16.85 -35.81
CA ASP A 16 -12.42 17.95 -34.84
C ASP A 16 -11.82 17.50 -33.51
N ASN A 17 -10.59 17.95 -33.24
CA ASN A 17 -9.82 17.69 -32.02
C ASN A 17 -10.38 18.38 -30.75
N SER A 18 -11.54 19.03 -30.85
CA SER A 18 -12.19 19.77 -29.77
C SER A 18 -12.88 18.86 -28.72
N CYS A 19 -13.04 17.56 -28.98
CA CYS A 19 -13.67 16.60 -28.06
C CYS A 19 -12.69 15.93 -27.07
N PHE A 20 -11.39 15.91 -27.40
CA PHE A 20 -10.33 15.28 -26.60
C PHE A 20 -10.12 15.89 -25.18
N PRO A 21 -10.13 17.23 -24.97
CA PRO A 21 -9.81 17.79 -23.66
C PRO A 21 -10.91 17.55 -22.61
N PHE A 22 -12.17 17.39 -23.02
CA PHE A 22 -13.29 17.15 -22.11
C PHE A 22 -13.28 15.73 -21.53
N MET A 23 -12.99 14.72 -22.36
CA MET A 23 -12.90 13.33 -21.92
C MET A 23 -11.61 13.08 -21.11
N LEU A 24 -10.51 13.73 -21.47
CA LEU A 24 -9.25 13.67 -20.70
C LEU A 24 -9.43 14.26 -19.29
N ARG A 25 -10.13 15.39 -19.16
CA ARG A 25 -10.40 16.01 -17.85
C ARG A 25 -11.21 15.09 -16.93
N LYS A 26 -12.24 14.43 -17.47
CA LYS A 26 -13.05 13.46 -16.71
C LYS A 26 -12.22 12.25 -16.28
N LEU A 27 -11.37 11.73 -17.17
CA LEU A 27 -10.48 10.62 -16.87
C LEU A 27 -9.49 10.98 -15.75
N LEU A 28 -8.87 12.17 -15.82
CA LEU A 28 -7.96 12.65 -14.78
C LEU A 28 -8.67 12.82 -13.42
N LEU A 29 -9.88 13.39 -13.42
CA LEU A 29 -10.68 13.53 -12.19
C LEU A 29 -11.03 12.17 -11.58
N LEU A 30 -11.39 11.19 -12.42
CA LEU A 30 -11.68 9.83 -11.98
C LEU A 30 -10.42 9.17 -11.40
N LEU A 31 -9.27 9.33 -12.06
CA LEU A 31 -7.99 8.79 -11.59
C LEU A 31 -7.57 9.41 -10.25
N PHE A 32 -7.75 10.72 -10.10
CA PHE A 32 -7.45 11.45 -8.87
C PHE A 32 -8.38 11.04 -7.73
N SER A 33 -9.66 10.81 -8.02
CA SER A 33 -10.63 10.28 -7.05
C SER A 33 -10.21 8.90 -6.55
N ILE A 34 -9.89 7.97 -7.47
CA ILE A 34 -9.41 6.63 -7.10
C ILE A 34 -8.13 6.71 -6.27
N LEU A 35 -7.19 7.57 -6.66
CA LEU A 35 -5.94 7.75 -5.92
C LEU A 35 -6.18 8.31 -4.51
N THR A 36 -7.13 9.24 -4.37
CA THR A 36 -7.47 9.82 -3.06
C THR A 36 -8.07 8.75 -2.15
N ILE A 37 -9.02 7.95 -2.65
CA ILE A 37 -9.59 6.82 -1.92
C ILE A 37 -8.48 5.82 -1.55
N ALA A 38 -7.55 5.55 -2.47
CA ALA A 38 -6.44 4.65 -2.24
C ALA A 38 -5.56 5.06 -1.06
N VAL A 39 -5.21 6.34 -0.99
CA VAL A 39 -4.39 6.91 0.08
C VAL A 39 -5.11 6.86 1.41
N LEU A 40 -6.43 7.13 1.43
CA LEU A 40 -7.23 7.09 2.66
C LEU A 40 -7.38 5.69 3.25
N LEU A 41 -7.26 4.65 2.42
CA LEU A 41 -7.31 3.26 2.86
C LEU A 41 -5.97 2.76 3.42
N VAL A 42 -4.88 3.51 3.36
CA VAL A 42 -3.59 3.03 3.88
C VAL A 42 -3.65 2.87 5.40
N PRO A 43 -3.27 1.69 5.95
CA PRO A 43 -3.34 1.46 7.40
C PRO A 43 -2.52 2.48 8.17
N SER A 44 -3.13 3.06 9.18
CA SER A 44 -2.52 4.02 10.10
C SER A 44 -1.69 3.31 11.17
N ARG A 45 -0.85 4.06 11.89
CA ARG A 45 -0.07 3.54 13.02
C ARG A 45 -0.94 2.80 14.04
N SER A 46 -2.11 3.34 14.38
CA SER A 46 -3.01 2.71 15.35
C SER A 46 -3.52 1.36 14.88
N ASP A 47 -3.77 1.20 13.58
CA ASP A 47 -4.28 -0.06 13.01
C ASP A 47 -3.23 -1.17 13.16
N TYR A 48 -1.94 -0.82 13.00
CA TYR A 48 -0.85 -1.76 13.27
C TYR A 48 -0.74 -2.18 14.72
N PHE A 49 -0.94 -1.27 15.68
CA PHE A 49 -0.94 -1.64 17.10
C PHE A 49 -2.17 -2.48 17.47
N GLN A 50 -3.33 -2.23 16.87
CA GLN A 50 -4.50 -3.09 17.04
C GLN A 50 -4.22 -4.49 16.47
N ARG A 51 -3.58 -4.57 15.30
CA ARG A 51 -3.21 -5.86 14.72
C ARG A 51 -2.16 -6.58 15.54
N LEU A 52 -1.15 -5.86 16.03
CA LEU A 52 -0.13 -6.40 16.91
C LEU A 52 -0.74 -6.98 18.20
N LYS A 53 -1.67 -6.24 18.83
CA LYS A 53 -2.42 -6.71 20.00
C LYS A 53 -3.17 -8.01 19.68
N TYR A 54 -3.88 -8.04 18.55
CA TYR A 54 -4.63 -9.21 18.10
C TYR A 54 -3.69 -10.42 17.93
N ASP A 55 -2.61 -10.27 17.17
CA ASP A 55 -1.63 -11.34 16.94
C ASP A 55 -0.94 -11.78 18.26
N PHE A 56 -0.67 -10.87 19.19
CA PHE A 56 -0.14 -11.22 20.51
C PHE A 56 -1.11 -12.03 21.35
N GLY A 57 -2.39 -11.64 21.36
CA GLY A 57 -3.45 -12.30 22.10
C GLY A 57 -3.75 -13.72 21.60
N GLU A 58 -3.72 -13.92 20.28
CA GLU A 58 -3.84 -15.24 19.65
C GLU A 58 -2.68 -16.17 20.07
N VAL A 59 -1.46 -15.65 20.20
CA VAL A 59 -0.29 -16.45 20.58
C VAL A 59 -0.20 -16.69 22.09
N HIS A 60 -0.62 -15.75 22.94
CA HIS A 60 -0.35 -15.76 24.39
C HIS A 60 -1.59 -16.00 25.27
N GLN A 61 -2.64 -16.65 24.75
CA GLN A 61 -3.83 -17.10 25.49
C GLN A 61 -4.23 -16.17 26.65
N SER A 62 -4.86 -15.03 26.34
CA SER A 62 -5.60 -14.14 27.26
C SER A 62 -4.86 -13.08 28.10
N SER A 63 -3.55 -12.86 27.92
CA SER A 63 -2.94 -11.62 28.44
C SER A 63 -3.42 -10.42 27.62
N SER A 64 -4.34 -9.62 28.18
CA SER A 64 -4.92 -8.43 27.55
C SER A 64 -3.93 -7.27 27.45
N LEU A 65 -2.91 -7.44 26.61
CA LEU A 65 -1.96 -6.39 26.27
C LEU A 65 -2.69 -5.22 25.60
N ASN A 66 -2.76 -4.08 26.28
CA ASN A 66 -3.35 -2.87 25.71
C ASN A 66 -2.43 -2.33 24.60
N ALA A 67 -3.01 -1.85 23.49
CA ALA A 67 -2.26 -1.19 22.41
C ALA A 67 -1.44 0.00 22.94
N GLN A 68 -1.97 0.73 23.92
CA GLN A 68 -1.26 1.83 24.59
C GLN A 68 -0.01 1.34 25.33
N LEU A 69 -0.15 0.23 26.05
CA LEU A 69 0.96 -0.36 26.80
C LEU A 69 2.03 -0.91 25.84
N LEU A 70 1.65 -1.50 24.71
CA LEU A 70 2.59 -1.89 23.66
C LEU A 70 3.35 -0.69 23.09
N MET A 71 2.69 0.46 22.90
CA MET A 71 3.37 1.68 22.47
C MET A 71 4.43 2.16 23.46
N GLU A 72 4.22 1.96 24.76
CA GLU A 72 5.12 2.40 25.82
C GLU A 72 6.26 1.42 26.10
N MET A 73 6.02 0.12 25.93
CA MET A 73 6.99 -0.92 26.27
C MET A 73 8.05 -1.16 25.19
N GLY A 74 7.71 -0.90 23.92
CA GLY A 74 8.55 -1.25 22.78
C GLY A 74 8.97 -0.06 21.93
N ASN A 75 10.01 -0.28 21.12
CA ASN A 75 10.40 0.66 20.08
C ASN A 75 9.68 0.30 18.78
N TYR A 76 9.19 1.30 18.07
CA TYR A 76 8.52 1.09 16.77
C TYR A 76 9.03 2.04 15.70
N THR A 77 8.91 1.59 14.45
CA THR A 77 9.17 2.41 13.26
C THR A 77 7.98 2.28 12.33
N TYR A 78 7.39 3.41 11.97
CA TYR A 78 6.29 3.48 11.03
C TYR A 78 6.75 4.26 9.80
N GLN A 79 6.64 3.64 8.62
CA GLN A 79 6.93 4.27 7.34
C GLN A 79 5.66 4.25 6.50
N ASN A 80 5.16 5.44 6.18
CA ASN A 80 4.03 5.60 5.28
C ASN A 80 4.54 5.97 3.88
N ARG A 81 4.05 5.25 2.87
CA ARG A 81 4.16 5.57 1.45
C ARG A 81 2.74 5.64 0.88
N LEU A 82 2.61 6.31 -0.26
CA LEU A 82 1.32 6.75 -0.82
C LEU A 82 0.17 5.71 -0.75
N ILE A 83 0.42 4.46 -1.12
CA ILE A 83 -0.56 3.36 -1.07
C ILE A 83 -0.09 2.19 -0.20
N PHE A 84 1.03 2.34 0.50
CA PHE A 84 1.73 1.25 1.17
C PHE A 84 2.32 1.74 2.49
N SER A 85 2.20 0.97 3.55
CA SER A 85 2.88 1.28 4.80
C SER A 85 3.68 0.08 5.31
N GLN A 86 4.71 0.39 6.10
CA GLN A 86 5.52 -0.60 6.79
C GLN A 86 5.56 -0.22 8.27
N PHE A 87 5.40 -1.24 9.11
CA PHE A 87 5.46 -1.08 10.55
C PHE A 87 6.38 -2.14 11.14
N GLU A 88 7.34 -1.70 11.93
CA GLU A 88 8.23 -2.59 12.68
C GLU A 88 8.09 -2.29 14.16
N TYR A 89 7.95 -3.34 14.96
CA TYR A 89 7.84 -3.25 16.41
C TYR A 89 8.86 -4.19 17.06
N LYS A 90 9.57 -3.66 18.06
CA LYS A 90 10.63 -4.37 18.78
C LYS A 90 10.40 -4.23 20.29
N PHE A 91 10.35 -5.36 20.97
CA PHE A 91 10.21 -5.45 22.42
C PHE A 91 11.13 -6.55 22.95
N GLY A 92 12.14 -6.17 23.73
CA GLY A 92 13.19 -7.09 24.17
C GLY A 92 13.85 -7.80 22.99
N ASN A 93 13.81 -9.14 22.99
CA ASN A 93 14.33 -9.99 21.91
C ASN A 93 13.30 -10.30 20.81
N ILE A 94 12.09 -9.77 20.90
CA ILE A 94 11.01 -10.00 19.93
C ILE A 94 10.99 -8.85 18.94
N SER A 95 11.09 -9.16 17.64
CA SER A 95 10.95 -8.20 16.55
C SER A 95 9.91 -8.71 15.56
N VAL A 96 8.88 -7.90 15.34
CA VAL A 96 7.80 -8.18 14.39
C VAL A 96 7.75 -7.08 13.34
N SER A 97 7.41 -7.46 12.12
CA SER A 97 7.35 -6.56 10.99
C SER A 97 6.05 -6.80 10.23
N TYR A 98 5.44 -5.73 9.76
CA TYR A 98 4.17 -5.75 9.06
C TYR A 98 4.22 -4.87 7.81
N TYR A 99 3.44 -5.27 6.82
CA TYR A 99 3.18 -4.51 5.61
C TYR A 99 1.69 -4.19 5.50
N GLY A 100 1.38 -2.98 5.06
CA GLY A 100 0.03 -2.47 4.91
C GLY A 100 -0.23 -2.05 3.48
N PHE A 101 -1.37 -2.45 2.95
CA PHE A 101 -1.84 -2.08 1.62
C PHE A 101 -3.36 -2.04 1.60
N PHE A 102 -3.99 -0.93 1.22
CA PHE A 102 -5.46 -0.76 1.17
C PHE A 102 -6.21 -1.42 2.36
N ASN A 103 -5.87 -1.04 3.58
CA ASN A 103 -6.43 -1.53 4.85
C ASN A 103 -6.09 -2.98 5.22
N ILE A 104 -5.32 -3.69 4.39
CA ILE A 104 -4.86 -5.04 4.67
C ILE A 104 -3.51 -4.95 5.36
N ILE A 105 -3.39 -5.55 6.54
CA ILE A 105 -2.13 -5.69 7.29
C ILE A 105 -1.66 -7.14 7.22
N ILE A 106 -0.44 -7.34 6.71
CA ILE A 106 0.19 -8.64 6.49
C ILE A 106 1.44 -8.75 7.35
N PHE A 107 1.54 -9.83 8.14
CA PHE A 107 2.74 -10.14 8.92
C PHE A 107 3.89 -10.54 7.99
N LYS A 108 5.00 -9.82 8.10
CA LYS A 108 6.26 -10.17 7.45
C LYS A 108 7.02 -11.13 8.36
N LYS A 109 7.06 -12.41 7.98
CA LYS A 109 7.84 -13.43 8.68
C LYS A 109 9.31 -12.99 8.75
N SER A 110 9.79 -12.68 9.95
CA SER A 110 11.20 -12.36 10.16
C SER A 110 12.01 -13.64 10.01
N LYS A 111 13.04 -13.62 9.17
CA LYS A 111 14.05 -14.68 9.15
C LYS A 111 14.77 -14.57 10.50
N ILE A 112 14.52 -15.50 11.42
CA ILE A 112 15.25 -15.60 12.69
C ILE A 112 16.74 -15.70 12.33
N LYS A 113 17.49 -14.61 12.45
CA LYS A 113 18.95 -14.67 12.45
C LYS A 113 19.31 -15.38 13.76
N ARG A 114 19.57 -16.69 13.70
CA ARG A 114 20.09 -17.44 14.85
C ARG A 114 21.28 -16.65 15.40
N ALA A 115 21.23 -16.28 16.67
CA ALA A 115 22.40 -15.81 17.37
C ALA A 115 23.48 -16.90 17.20
N ILE A 116 24.62 -16.51 16.64
CA ILE A 116 25.78 -17.39 16.54
C ILE A 116 26.21 -17.61 17.99
N SER A 117 25.89 -18.78 18.57
CA SER A 117 26.44 -19.15 19.87
C SER A 117 27.96 -19.11 19.74
N PRO A 118 28.69 -18.33 20.57
CA PRO A 118 30.13 -18.40 20.60
C PRO A 118 30.51 -19.83 20.96
N ASN A 119 31.27 -20.48 20.07
CA ASN A 119 31.83 -21.79 20.32
C ASN A 119 32.91 -21.64 21.39
N ILE A 120 32.54 -21.83 22.66
CA ILE A 120 33.51 -21.88 23.76
C ILE A 120 34.20 -23.23 23.65
N THR A 121 35.41 -23.22 23.10
CA THR A 121 36.30 -24.38 23.13
C THR A 121 36.95 -24.38 24.51
N VAL A 122 36.68 -25.43 25.29
CA VAL A 122 37.32 -25.69 26.59
C VAL A 122 38.64 -26.41 26.36
#